data_AF-A0A4Q4URX9-F1
#
_entry.id   AF-A0A4Q4URX9-F1
#
_cell.length_a   1.000
_cell.length_b   1.000
_cell.length_c   1.000
_cell.angle_alpha   90.00
_cell.angle_beta   90.00
_cell.angle_gamma   90.00
#
_symmetry.space_group_name_H-M   'P 1'
#
loop_
_entity.id
_entity.type
_entity.pdbx_description
1 polymer ?
#
loop_
_entity_poly.entity_id
_entity_poly.type
_entity_poly.pdbx_seq_one_letter_code
_entity_poly.pdbx_strand_id
1 'polypeptide(L)'
;MESSVEASRPVELPVEVWAQIISFITDSRYLPRTWLHFRRVSRAFKLATEMAFVSSHLPHADLIFREHRSSFHADLIFPKVVFKFDRLADGDRSRAVFVRKHPAESLREISVVADCGGGGGGGGARDDNNLFDLTMRRWRETLEPYAAHAARQQTSKSAPYAWRPHVLAVRRVVNDTALPGLEVDYEKQEISVLWAPMLSLLFGEEEYIKWAKKVDYQHSPARRGMESMMRMVDSGETPYDEVADLMWEFTTKRNFRVLDLVRRERLARYEHNDRDLRDDALKRQVVVKAREDLEWADFADEFTYRGPEECKGNFYDGMGMKFQGKSEMNGPGEYLHVP
;
A
#
# COMPACT_ATOMS: atom_id res chain seq x y z
N MET A 1 10.11 27.77 -55.22
CA MET A 1 8.97 28.25 -54.40
C MET A 1 8.73 27.18 -53.35
N GLU A 2 9.44 27.26 -52.23
CA GLU A 2 9.24 26.38 -51.08
C GLU A 2 8.28 27.11 -50.13
N SER A 3 7.06 26.60 -50.02
CA SER A 3 6.07 27.13 -49.08
C SER A 3 6.37 26.61 -47.69
N SER A 4 6.95 27.45 -46.85
CA SER A 4 7.14 27.24 -45.42
C SER A 4 5.76 27.15 -44.75
N VAL A 5 5.25 25.93 -44.57
CA VAL A 5 4.10 25.70 -43.70
C VAL A 5 4.61 25.84 -42.26
N GLU A 6 4.40 27.00 -41.66
CA GLU A 6 4.58 27.20 -40.23
C GLU A 6 3.66 26.20 -39.51
N ALA A 7 4.24 25.12 -39.00
CA ALA A 7 3.54 24.16 -38.17
C ALA A 7 3.05 24.89 -36.91
N SER A 8 1.76 25.25 -36.91
CA SER A 8 1.09 25.84 -35.76
C SER A 8 1.33 24.94 -34.55
N ARG A 9 2.02 25.46 -33.53
CA ARG A 9 2.22 24.71 -32.30
C ARG A 9 0.86 24.41 -31.70
N PRO A 10 0.59 23.15 -31.32
CA PRO A 10 -0.67 22.80 -30.68
C PRO A 10 -0.86 23.67 -29.43
N VAL A 11 -2.08 24.18 -29.23
CA VAL A 11 -2.44 24.96 -28.05
C VAL A 11 -2.26 24.07 -26.82
N GLU A 12 -1.31 24.44 -25.95
CA GLU A 12 -1.06 23.70 -24.72
C GLU A 12 -2.18 23.99 -23.71
N LEU A 13 -2.82 22.94 -23.20
CA LEU A 13 -3.83 23.07 -22.15
C LEU A 13 -3.18 23.55 -20.83
N PRO A 14 -3.85 24.42 -20.06
CA PRO A 14 -3.38 24.82 -18.72
C PRO A 14 -3.17 23.62 -17.80
N VAL A 15 -2.25 23.75 -16.84
CA VAL A 15 -1.89 22.67 -15.91
C VAL A 15 -3.07 22.26 -15.02
N GLU A 16 -3.95 23.19 -14.70
CA GLU A 16 -5.16 22.98 -13.91
C GLU A 16 -6.16 22.08 -14.66
N VAL A 17 -6.28 22.27 -15.98
CA VAL A 17 -7.14 21.43 -16.83
C VAL A 17 -6.57 20.02 -16.90
N TRP A 18 -5.25 19.87 -17.05
CA TRP A 18 -4.61 18.56 -16.97
C TRP A 18 -4.80 17.89 -15.60
N ALA A 19 -4.66 18.64 -14.51
CA ALA A 19 -4.87 18.11 -13.16
C ALA A 19 -6.31 17.61 -12.99
N GLN A 20 -7.29 18.36 -13.51
CA GLN A 20 -8.68 17.94 -13.51
C GLN A 20 -8.90 16.68 -14.35
N ILE A 21 -8.35 16.59 -15.56
CA ILE A 21 -8.44 15.37 -16.39
C ILE A 21 -7.85 14.16 -15.65
N ILE A 22 -6.66 14.31 -15.08
CA ILE A 22 -5.96 13.25 -14.34
C ILE A 22 -6.76 12.82 -13.09
N SER A 23 -7.44 13.77 -12.42
CA SER A 23 -8.23 13.48 -11.21
C SER A 23 -9.37 12.49 -11.42
N PHE A 24 -9.88 12.36 -12.66
CA PHE A 24 -10.91 11.38 -13.01
C PHE A 24 -10.38 9.94 -13.10
N ILE A 25 -9.07 9.72 -13.02
CA ILE A 25 -8.49 8.38 -12.93
C ILE A 25 -8.62 7.90 -11.48
N THR A 26 -9.81 7.42 -11.10
CA THR A 26 -10.11 7.01 -9.72
C THR A 26 -9.85 5.53 -9.44
N ASP A 27 -9.75 4.71 -10.49
CA ASP A 27 -9.47 3.29 -10.41
C ASP A 27 -8.06 3.03 -9.86
N SER A 28 -8.02 2.43 -8.66
CA SER A 28 -6.81 2.13 -7.90
C SER A 28 -5.79 1.27 -8.67
N ARG A 29 -6.24 0.53 -9.69
CA ARG A 29 -5.35 -0.28 -10.54
C ARG A 29 -4.50 0.57 -11.47
N TYR A 30 -4.95 1.75 -11.86
CA TYR A 30 -4.21 2.64 -12.74
C TYR A 30 -3.43 3.72 -11.97
N LEU A 31 -3.84 4.05 -10.73
CA LEU A 31 -3.16 5.05 -9.91
C LEU A 31 -1.63 4.91 -9.86
N PRO A 32 -1.06 3.71 -9.65
CA PRO A 32 0.39 3.59 -9.57
C PRO A 32 1.08 3.99 -10.87
N ARG A 33 0.56 3.57 -12.04
CA ARG A 33 1.09 3.94 -13.34
C ARG A 33 0.89 5.43 -13.63
N THR A 34 -0.28 5.98 -13.31
CA THR A 34 -0.56 7.41 -13.46
C THR A 34 0.46 8.24 -12.68
N TRP A 35 0.66 7.92 -11.39
CA TRP A 35 1.65 8.60 -10.55
C TRP A 35 3.07 8.50 -11.11
N LEU A 36 3.51 7.30 -11.48
CA LEU A 36 4.90 7.07 -11.87
C LEU A 36 5.22 7.54 -13.29
N HIS A 37 4.32 7.32 -14.24
CA HIS A 37 4.58 7.58 -15.65
C HIS A 37 4.31 9.03 -16.02
N PHE A 38 3.21 9.63 -15.55
CA PHE A 38 2.87 11.01 -15.95
C PHE A 38 3.89 12.00 -15.41
N ARG A 39 4.41 11.77 -14.19
CA ARG A 39 5.50 12.57 -13.60
C ARG A 39 6.82 12.54 -14.38
N ARG A 40 6.98 11.60 -15.33
CA ARG A 40 8.17 11.48 -16.20
C ARG A 40 7.97 12.06 -17.60
N VAL A 41 6.75 12.41 -17.99
CA VAL A 41 6.46 12.93 -19.34
C VAL A 41 7.02 14.34 -19.50
N SER A 42 6.68 15.25 -18.58
CA SER A 42 7.16 16.63 -18.59
C SER A 42 7.02 17.26 -17.19
N ARG A 43 7.64 18.43 -16.98
CA ARG A 43 7.48 19.19 -15.73
C ARG A 43 6.02 19.61 -15.50
N ALA A 44 5.31 20.00 -16.55
CA ALA A 44 3.90 20.37 -16.49
C ALA A 44 3.02 19.17 -16.09
N PHE A 45 3.24 18.00 -16.70
CA PHE A 45 2.52 16.77 -16.34
C PHE A 45 2.84 16.31 -14.92
N LYS A 46 4.10 16.47 -14.46
CA LYS A 46 4.46 16.21 -13.07
C LYS A 46 3.64 17.08 -12.11
N LEU A 47 3.59 18.39 -12.37
CA LEU A 47 2.81 19.32 -11.55
C LEU A 47 1.32 19.00 -11.58
N ALA A 48 0.74 18.78 -12.76
CA ALA A 48 -0.67 18.41 -12.90
C ALA A 48 -1.02 17.10 -12.16
N THR A 49 -0.15 16.10 -12.26
CA THR A 49 -0.32 14.81 -11.56
C THR A 49 -0.25 15.02 -10.06
N GLU A 50 0.73 15.78 -9.57
CA GLU A 50 0.88 16.10 -8.15
C GLU A 50 -0.35 16.86 -7.60
N MET A 51 -0.89 17.82 -8.36
CA MET A 51 -2.14 18.51 -8.02
C MET A 51 -3.36 17.58 -7.98
N ALA A 52 -3.49 16.69 -8.96
CA ALA A 52 -4.58 15.70 -9.02
C ALA A 52 -4.55 14.75 -7.82
N PHE A 53 -3.37 14.22 -7.49
CA PHE A 53 -3.22 13.29 -6.37
C PHE A 53 -3.47 13.96 -5.02
N VAL A 54 -2.98 15.18 -4.82
CA VAL A 54 -3.25 15.95 -3.59
C VAL A 54 -4.75 16.22 -3.40
N SER A 55 -5.45 16.61 -4.47
CA SER A 55 -6.87 16.99 -4.38
C SER A 55 -7.81 15.80 -4.32
N SER A 56 -7.48 14.67 -4.98
CA SER A 56 -8.46 13.63 -5.30
C SER A 56 -8.10 12.23 -4.79
N HIS A 57 -6.85 11.97 -4.42
CA HIS A 57 -6.43 10.63 -3.98
C HIS A 57 -5.87 10.63 -2.56
N LEU A 58 -5.10 11.66 -2.19
CA LEU A 58 -4.58 11.83 -0.85
C LEU A 58 -5.66 11.96 0.24
N PRO A 59 -6.86 12.55 0.00
CA PRO A 59 -7.97 12.51 0.95
C PRO A 59 -8.48 11.11 1.30
N HIS A 60 -8.16 10.11 0.49
CA HIS A 60 -8.48 8.70 0.71
C HIS A 60 -7.26 7.91 1.22
N ALA A 61 -6.27 8.60 1.79
CA ALA A 61 -5.11 8.00 2.41
C ALA A 61 -5.34 7.79 3.91
N ASP A 62 -5.09 6.57 4.37
CA ASP A 62 -5.18 6.15 5.76
C ASP A 62 -3.87 5.50 6.21
N LEU A 63 -3.44 5.82 7.43
CA LEU A 63 -2.40 5.09 8.15
C LEU A 63 -3.07 4.20 9.19
N ILE A 64 -2.92 2.89 9.00
CA ILE A 64 -3.57 1.87 9.82
C ILE A 64 -2.51 1.20 10.68
N PHE A 65 -2.65 1.33 11.99
CA PHE A 65 -1.84 0.62 12.98
C PHE A 65 -2.70 -0.51 13.53
N ARG A 66 -2.37 -1.75 13.12
CA ARG A 66 -3.06 -2.94 13.65
C ARG A 66 -2.33 -3.50 14.85
N GLU A 67 -3.16 -4.05 15.72
CA GLU A 67 -2.94 -4.76 16.97
C GLU A 67 -1.67 -5.63 17.01
N HIS A 68 -0.90 -5.45 18.09
CA HIS A 68 0.03 -6.45 18.57
C HIS A 68 -0.75 -7.42 19.46
N ARG A 69 -0.75 -8.72 19.11
CA ARG A 69 -1.08 -9.73 20.11
C ARG A 69 -0.04 -9.62 21.22
N SER A 70 -0.48 -9.28 22.43
CA SER A 70 0.40 -9.35 23.59
C SER A 70 0.85 -10.80 23.76
N SER A 71 2.16 -11.05 23.69
CA SER A 71 2.74 -12.38 23.97
C SER A 71 2.36 -12.91 25.36
N PHE A 72 1.95 -12.01 26.27
CA PHE A 72 1.67 -12.30 27.67
C PHE A 72 0.19 -12.55 27.96
N HIS A 73 -0.73 -12.09 27.10
CA HIS A 73 -2.17 -12.27 27.27
C HIS A 73 -2.79 -12.55 25.91
N ALA A 74 -3.03 -13.84 25.63
CA ALA A 74 -3.56 -14.31 24.35
C ALA A 74 -4.94 -13.71 23.99
N ASP A 75 -5.62 -13.08 24.95
CA ASP A 75 -7.02 -12.67 24.85
C ASP A 75 -7.24 -11.16 24.80
N LEU A 76 -6.18 -10.33 24.88
CA LEU A 76 -6.31 -8.87 24.78
C LEU A 76 -6.12 -8.41 23.33
N ILE A 77 -7.25 -8.09 22.70
CA ILE A 77 -7.39 -7.48 21.37
C ILE A 77 -7.42 -5.94 21.58
N PHE A 78 -6.34 -5.25 21.20
CA PHE A 78 -6.28 -3.78 21.16
C PHE A 78 -6.94 -3.20 19.90
N PRO A 79 -7.87 -2.23 20.06
CA PRO A 79 -8.57 -1.64 18.92
C PRO A 79 -7.61 -1.05 17.88
N LYS A 80 -7.96 -1.25 16.61
CA LYS A 80 -7.30 -0.68 15.42
C LYS A 80 -7.16 0.83 15.58
N VAL A 81 -5.93 1.36 15.49
CA VAL A 81 -5.70 2.81 15.47
C VAL A 81 -5.56 3.27 14.03
N VAL A 82 -6.43 4.19 13.60
CA VAL A 82 -6.44 4.72 12.23
C VAL A 82 -6.22 6.22 12.26
N PHE A 83 -5.25 6.69 11.49
CA PHE A 83 -5.05 8.11 11.20
C PHE A 83 -5.47 8.35 9.77
N LYS A 84 -6.41 9.27 9.57
CA LYS A 84 -6.89 9.64 8.24
C LYS A 84 -6.19 10.90 7.79
N PHE A 85 -5.97 11.04 6.48
CA PHE A 85 -5.54 12.31 5.94
C PHE A 85 -6.49 13.43 6.37
N ASP A 86 -5.91 14.54 6.80
CA ASP A 86 -6.65 15.73 7.23
C ASP A 86 -6.30 16.92 6.34
N ARG A 87 -5.01 17.27 6.29
CA ARG A 87 -4.54 18.46 5.60
C ARG A 87 -3.09 18.33 5.13
N LEU A 88 -2.67 19.27 4.29
CA LEU A 88 -1.24 19.52 4.07
C LEU A 88 -0.75 20.50 5.13
N ALA A 89 0.50 20.33 5.59
CA ALA A 89 1.09 21.26 6.54
C ALA A 89 1.21 22.68 5.94
N ASP A 90 1.02 23.69 6.79
CA ASP A 90 1.16 25.09 6.42
C ASP A 90 2.60 25.39 5.99
N GLY A 91 2.78 26.11 4.88
CA GLY A 91 4.08 26.39 4.27
C GLY A 91 4.27 25.67 2.94
N ASP A 92 5.31 24.84 2.82
CA ASP A 92 5.76 24.21 1.56
C ASP A 92 4.75 23.21 0.97
N ARG A 93 3.65 22.89 1.67
CA ARG A 93 2.64 21.88 1.29
C ARG A 93 3.22 20.52 0.91
N SER A 94 4.47 20.26 1.30
CA SER A 94 5.23 19.04 1.00
C SER A 94 4.95 17.91 1.99
N ARG A 95 4.33 18.25 3.12
CA ARG A 95 3.98 17.32 4.19
C ARG A 95 2.47 17.11 4.26
N ALA A 96 2.04 15.86 4.28
CA ALA A 96 0.67 15.48 4.62
C ALA A 96 0.57 15.24 6.12
N VAL A 97 -0.49 15.75 6.74
CA VAL A 97 -0.83 15.56 8.14
C VAL A 97 -2.01 14.60 8.21
N PHE A 98 -1.81 13.53 8.95
CA PHE A 98 -2.79 12.51 9.27
C PHE A 98 -3.21 12.70 10.72
N VAL A 99 -4.51 12.83 10.95
CA VAL A 99 -5.08 13.01 12.27
C VAL A 99 -5.85 11.76 12.64
N ARG A 100 -5.73 11.33 13.89
CA ARG A 100 -6.59 10.26 14.39
C ARG A 100 -8.02 10.76 14.45
N LYS A 101 -8.87 10.30 13.52
CA LYS A 101 -10.31 10.51 13.68
C LYS A 101 -10.78 9.51 14.72
N HIS A 102 -11.17 10.01 15.90
CA HIS A 102 -11.73 9.18 16.96
C HIS A 102 -12.98 8.48 16.41
N PRO A 103 -12.96 7.16 16.18
CA PRO A 103 -14.12 6.53 15.61
C PRO A 103 -15.05 6.26 16.80
N ALA A 104 -16.14 7.00 16.91
CA ALA A 104 -17.27 6.57 17.74
C ALA A 104 -17.70 5.12 17.40
N GLU A 105 -17.34 4.65 16.20
CA GLU A 105 -17.55 3.30 15.68
C GLU A 105 -16.51 2.26 16.16
N SER A 106 -15.28 2.64 16.51
CA SER A 106 -14.24 1.70 16.96
C SER A 106 -14.43 1.22 18.39
N LEU A 107 -15.28 1.90 19.16
CA LEU A 107 -15.72 1.44 20.47
C LEU A 107 -16.80 0.35 20.37
N ARG A 108 -17.43 0.14 19.21
CA ARG A 108 -18.51 -0.85 19.05
C ARG A 108 -18.01 -2.27 18.75
N GLU A 109 -16.78 -2.44 18.27
CA GLU A 109 -16.20 -3.75 17.93
C GLU A 109 -15.49 -4.45 19.11
N ILE A 110 -15.45 -3.84 20.30
CA ILE A 110 -14.83 -4.46 21.47
C ILE A 110 -15.83 -5.41 22.14
N SER A 111 -16.06 -6.56 21.50
CA SER A 111 -16.58 -7.72 22.22
C SER A 111 -15.42 -8.37 22.96
N VAL A 112 -15.20 -7.99 24.21
CA VAL A 112 -14.38 -8.81 25.11
C VAL A 112 -15.15 -10.12 25.27
N VAL A 113 -14.76 -11.15 24.52
CA VAL A 113 -15.18 -12.53 24.77
C VAL A 113 -14.49 -12.95 26.06
N ALA A 114 -15.02 -12.45 27.19
CA ALA A 114 -14.66 -12.93 28.51
C ALA A 114 -15.32 -14.30 28.68
N ASP A 115 -14.80 -15.30 27.98
CA ASP A 115 -15.06 -16.71 28.29
C ASP A 115 -14.19 -17.08 29.49
N CYS A 116 -14.51 -16.47 30.63
CA CYS A 116 -14.04 -16.90 31.93
C CYS A 116 -15.28 -17.35 32.68
N GLY A 117 -15.72 -18.58 32.38
CA GLY A 117 -16.69 -19.27 33.20
C GLY A 117 -16.22 -19.25 34.66
N GLY A 118 -17.05 -18.74 35.56
CA GLY A 118 -16.88 -18.93 37.00
C GLY A 118 -17.00 -17.67 37.84
N GLY A 119 -18.25 -17.25 38.08
CA GLY A 119 -18.74 -16.92 39.41
C GLY A 119 -18.22 -15.65 40.11
N GLY A 120 -19.17 -14.76 40.43
CA GLY A 120 -19.05 -13.89 41.60
C GLY A 120 -19.31 -12.43 41.28
N GLY A 121 -20.43 -11.92 41.78
CA GLY A 121 -20.89 -10.56 41.52
C GLY A 121 -19.93 -9.48 42.01
N GLY A 122 -19.83 -8.42 41.21
CA GLY A 122 -19.12 -7.20 41.54
C GLY A 122 -19.35 -6.21 40.41
N GLY A 123 -20.38 -5.37 40.55
CA GLY A 123 -20.67 -4.29 39.62
C GLY A 123 -19.54 -3.25 39.64
N GLY A 124 -18.49 -3.50 38.86
CA GLY A 124 -17.52 -2.48 38.49
C GLY A 124 -17.95 -1.89 37.15
N ALA A 125 -18.30 -0.61 37.14
CA ALA A 125 -18.36 0.15 35.90
C ALA A 125 -17.05 -0.11 35.12
N ARG A 126 -17.15 -0.74 33.95
CA ARG A 126 -16.00 -1.04 33.11
C ARG A 126 -15.34 0.28 32.73
N ASP A 127 -14.08 0.38 33.10
CA ASP A 127 -13.25 1.57 32.98
C ASP A 127 -12.77 1.70 31.52
N ASP A 128 -13.68 2.07 30.61
CA ASP A 128 -13.39 2.21 29.16
C ASP A 128 -12.26 3.22 28.89
N ASN A 129 -12.06 4.19 29.80
CA ASN A 129 -10.93 5.12 29.79
C ASN A 129 -9.58 4.38 29.85
N ASN A 130 -9.50 3.26 30.56
CA ASN A 130 -8.28 2.47 30.68
C ASN A 130 -7.89 1.80 29.35
N LEU A 131 -8.87 1.31 28.57
CA LEU A 131 -8.57 0.65 27.30
C LEU A 131 -8.08 1.64 26.23
N PHE A 132 -8.67 2.84 26.20
CA PHE A 132 -8.22 3.91 25.33
C PHE A 132 -6.78 4.32 25.65
N ASP A 133 -6.51 4.62 26.93
CA ASP A 133 -5.18 5.04 27.39
C ASP A 133 -4.14 3.95 27.15
N LEU A 134 -4.51 2.69 27.38
CA LEU A 134 -3.65 1.55 27.11
C LEU A 134 -3.38 1.38 25.61
N THR A 135 -4.38 1.56 24.76
CA THR A 135 -4.21 1.53 23.29
C THR A 135 -3.26 2.63 22.83
N MET A 136 -3.43 3.85 23.34
CA MET A 136 -2.57 4.98 22.98
C MET A 136 -1.16 4.84 23.51
N ARG A 137 -1.00 4.32 24.73
CA ARG A 137 0.30 3.97 25.29
C ARG A 137 1.00 2.92 24.44
N ARG A 138 0.31 1.86 24.04
CA ARG A 138 0.85 0.81 23.16
C ARG A 138 1.24 1.34 21.79
N TRP A 139 0.39 2.15 21.17
CA TRP A 139 0.71 2.81 19.91
C TRP A 139 1.99 3.64 20.04
N ARG A 140 2.14 4.43 21.12
CA ARG A 140 3.35 5.21 21.40
C ARG A 140 4.59 4.31 21.57
N GLU A 141 4.50 3.27 22.40
CA GLU A 141 5.58 2.30 22.65
C GLU A 141 6.05 1.64 21.34
N THR A 142 5.14 1.34 20.43
CA THR A 142 5.46 0.73 19.14
C THR A 142 6.03 1.75 18.13
N LEU A 143 5.47 2.96 18.08
CA LEU A 143 5.81 3.96 17.06
C LEU A 143 7.11 4.71 17.39
N GLU A 144 7.43 4.91 18.67
CA GLU A 144 8.57 5.70 19.11
C GLU A 144 9.92 5.17 18.60
N PRO A 145 10.23 3.85 18.66
CA PRO A 145 11.45 3.31 18.06
C PRO A 145 11.52 3.55 16.55
N TYR A 146 10.39 3.42 15.85
CA TYR A 146 10.33 3.64 14.41
C TYR A 146 10.53 5.12 14.05
N ALA A 147 9.88 6.04 14.76
CA ALA A 147 10.03 7.48 14.55
C ALA A 147 11.45 7.96 14.87
N ALA A 148 12.03 7.51 15.99
CA ALA A 148 13.41 7.81 16.34
C ALA A 148 14.39 7.33 15.27
N HIS A 149 14.14 6.17 14.67
CA HIS A 149 14.95 5.68 13.57
C HIS A 149 14.74 6.47 12.27
N ALA A 150 13.49 6.77 11.91
CA ALA A 150 13.18 7.56 10.72
C ALA A 150 13.86 8.94 10.75
N ALA A 151 13.97 9.56 11.93
CA ALA A 151 14.73 10.79 12.14
C ALA A 151 16.25 10.60 11.91
N ARG A 152 16.83 9.49 12.37
CA ARG A 152 18.28 9.17 12.18
C ARG A 152 18.66 8.88 10.73
N GLN A 153 17.74 8.33 9.93
CA GLN A 153 18.00 8.09 8.50
C GLN A 153 18.12 9.38 7.69
N GLN A 154 17.53 10.48 8.17
CA GLN A 154 17.69 11.78 7.51
C GLN A 154 19.11 12.33 7.70
N THR A 155 19.80 11.93 8.76
CA THR A 155 21.12 12.47 9.14
C THR A 155 22.28 11.49 8.92
N SER A 156 22.01 10.19 8.80
CA SER A 156 23.05 9.15 8.66
C SER A 156 22.62 8.02 7.73
N LYS A 157 23.59 7.36 7.09
CA LYS A 157 23.39 6.13 6.30
C LYS A 157 23.15 4.90 7.20
N SER A 158 22.38 5.04 8.28
CA SER A 158 22.08 3.90 9.16
C SER A 158 21.14 2.92 8.46
N ALA A 159 21.37 1.62 8.71
CA ALA A 159 20.50 0.56 8.23
C ALA A 159 19.04 0.84 8.66
N PRO A 160 18.05 0.68 7.78
CA PRO A 160 16.65 0.97 8.08
C PRO A 160 16.08 0.11 9.22
N TYR A 161 15.23 0.73 10.04
CA TYR A 161 14.42 0.03 11.02
C TYR A 161 13.48 -0.94 10.30
N ALA A 162 13.67 -2.22 10.58
CA ALA A 162 12.97 -3.30 9.90
C ALA A 162 11.47 -3.32 10.21
N TRP A 163 11.09 -2.94 11.43
CA TRP A 163 9.71 -3.01 11.87
C TRP A 163 8.91 -1.74 11.54
N ARG A 164 8.05 -1.80 10.52
CA ARG A 164 7.08 -0.72 10.28
C ARG A 164 5.75 -1.09 10.94
N PRO A 165 5.29 -0.39 11.98
CA PRO A 165 4.10 -0.78 12.74
C PRO A 165 2.78 -0.37 12.10
N HIS A 166 2.82 0.05 10.84
CA HIS A 166 1.69 0.59 10.11
C HIS A 166 1.51 -0.09 8.75
N VAL A 167 0.33 0.13 8.21
CA VAL A 167 -0.03 -0.07 6.81
C VAL A 167 -0.49 1.27 6.26
N LEU A 168 0.04 1.64 5.10
CA LEU A 168 -0.45 2.77 4.33
C LEU A 168 -1.47 2.25 3.33
N ALA A 169 -2.67 2.80 3.38
CA ALA A 169 -3.70 2.60 2.38
C ALA A 169 -3.95 3.91 1.64
N VAL A 170 -3.99 3.87 0.31
CA VAL A 170 -4.48 4.97 -0.53
C VAL A 170 -5.50 4.36 -1.47
N ARG A 171 -6.78 4.63 -1.21
CA ARG A 171 -7.89 3.87 -1.82
C ARG A 171 -7.71 2.36 -1.64
N ARG A 172 -7.70 1.57 -2.72
CA ARG A 172 -7.51 0.11 -2.67
C ARG A 172 -6.04 -0.33 -2.72
N VAL A 173 -5.08 0.61 -2.80
CA VAL A 173 -3.64 0.29 -2.78
C VAL A 173 -3.15 0.29 -1.34
N VAL A 174 -2.67 -0.87 -0.88
CA VAL A 174 -2.38 -1.11 0.54
C VAL A 174 -1.06 -1.86 0.70
N ASN A 175 -0.09 -1.24 1.36
CA ASN A 175 1.22 -1.84 1.65
C ASN A 175 1.79 -1.30 2.98
N ASP A 176 2.73 -2.02 3.58
CA ASP A 176 3.51 -1.56 4.73
C ASP A 176 4.70 -0.68 4.30
N THR A 177 4.44 0.28 3.43
CA THR A 177 5.43 1.16 2.83
C THR A 177 6.05 2.09 3.88
N ALA A 178 7.33 2.47 3.72
CA ALA A 178 7.98 3.41 4.62
C ALA A 178 7.29 4.78 4.58
N LEU A 179 7.43 5.56 5.66
CA LEU A 179 6.92 6.92 5.77
C LEU A 179 8.10 7.92 5.73
N PRO A 180 8.49 8.44 4.57
CA PRO A 180 9.59 9.38 4.46
C PRO A 180 9.29 10.67 5.21
N GLY A 181 10.28 11.19 5.92
CA GLY A 181 10.13 12.43 6.68
C GLY A 181 9.18 12.31 7.87
N LEU A 182 8.92 11.12 8.40
CA LEU A 182 7.99 10.89 9.51
C LEU A 182 8.28 11.80 10.72
N GLU A 183 7.26 12.52 11.15
CA GLU A 183 7.21 13.27 12.41
C GLU A 183 5.89 12.92 13.13
N VAL A 184 5.94 12.81 14.46
CA VAL A 184 4.80 12.40 15.27
C VAL A 184 4.58 13.41 16.38
N ASP A 185 3.39 14.00 16.43
CA ASP A 185 2.91 14.80 17.56
C ASP A 185 2.00 13.91 18.40
N TYR A 186 2.55 13.34 19.48
CA TYR A 186 1.81 12.41 20.32
C TYR A 186 0.71 13.08 21.14
N GLU A 187 0.83 14.37 21.41
CA GLU A 187 -0.13 15.12 22.23
C GLU A 187 -1.36 15.48 21.39
N LYS A 188 -1.15 15.92 20.14
CA LYS A 188 -2.24 16.17 19.19
C LYS A 188 -2.73 14.91 18.48
N GLN A 189 -2.01 13.79 18.62
CA GLN A 189 -2.28 12.56 17.88
C GLN A 189 -2.27 12.82 16.37
N GLU A 190 -1.21 13.50 15.91
CA GLU A 190 -0.97 13.80 14.50
C GLU A 190 0.31 13.09 14.02
N ILE A 191 0.26 12.59 12.79
CA ILE A 191 1.42 12.06 12.08
C ILE A 191 1.61 12.91 10.85
N SER A 192 2.82 13.42 10.61
CA SER A 192 3.15 14.10 9.37
C SER A 192 4.27 13.42 8.60
N VAL A 193 4.14 13.40 7.27
CA VAL A 193 5.04 12.67 6.36
C VAL A 193 5.20 13.43 5.06
N LEU A 194 6.31 13.22 4.35
CA LEU A 194 6.50 13.75 2.99
C LEU A 194 5.64 12.95 2.00
N TRP A 195 4.55 13.55 1.54
CA TRP A 195 3.51 12.82 0.82
C TRP A 195 3.97 12.34 -0.55
N ALA A 196 4.71 13.14 -1.32
CA ALA A 196 5.14 12.76 -2.67
C ALA A 196 6.16 11.59 -2.65
N PRO A 197 7.19 11.59 -1.80
CA PRO A 197 8.05 10.42 -1.60
C PRO A 197 7.27 9.20 -1.09
N MET A 198 6.35 9.39 -0.14
CA MET A 198 5.51 8.31 0.40
C MET A 198 4.69 7.63 -0.71
N LEU A 199 3.99 8.40 -1.54
CA LEU A 199 3.22 7.87 -2.69
C LEU A 199 4.13 7.20 -3.71
N SER A 200 5.33 7.74 -3.96
CA SER A 200 6.29 7.15 -4.90
C SER A 200 6.74 5.76 -4.45
N LEU A 201 7.02 5.59 -3.15
CA LEU A 201 7.34 4.28 -2.59
C LEU A 201 6.15 3.32 -2.65
N LEU A 202 4.95 3.78 -2.29
CA LEU A 202 3.74 2.95 -2.26
C LEU A 202 3.41 2.41 -3.64
N PHE A 203 3.37 3.31 -4.62
CA PHE A 203 3.01 2.98 -6.00
C PHE A 203 4.13 2.26 -6.74
N GLY A 204 5.39 2.55 -6.43
CA GLY A 204 6.53 1.76 -6.93
C GLY A 204 6.47 0.31 -6.46
N GLU A 205 6.14 0.08 -5.20
CA GLU A 205 5.93 -1.25 -4.63
C GLU A 205 4.74 -1.96 -5.28
N GLU A 206 3.62 -1.27 -5.50
CA GLU A 206 2.45 -1.86 -6.15
C GLU A 206 2.70 -2.25 -7.62
N GLU A 207 3.39 -1.41 -8.41
CA GLU A 207 3.78 -1.80 -9.78
C GLU A 207 4.76 -2.96 -9.78
N TYR A 208 5.67 -3.04 -8.80
CA TYR A 208 6.55 -4.19 -8.65
C TYR A 208 5.79 -5.47 -8.35
N ILE A 209 4.79 -5.40 -7.47
CA ILE A 209 3.89 -6.53 -7.17
C ILE A 209 3.18 -7.00 -8.44
N LYS A 210 2.63 -6.07 -9.25
CA LYS A 210 1.97 -6.42 -10.51
C LYS A 210 2.93 -7.09 -11.50
N TRP A 211 4.13 -6.55 -11.64
CA TRP A 211 5.18 -7.14 -12.47
C TRP A 211 5.54 -8.55 -11.99
N ALA A 212 5.79 -8.71 -10.69
CA ALA A 212 6.16 -9.99 -10.09
C ALA A 212 5.03 -11.02 -10.27
N LYS A 213 3.77 -10.63 -10.09
CA LYS A 213 2.60 -11.50 -10.34
C LYS A 213 2.56 -11.95 -11.80
N LYS A 214 2.81 -11.03 -12.74
CA LYS A 214 2.84 -11.34 -14.17
C LYS A 214 3.95 -12.30 -14.53
N VAL A 215 5.18 -12.06 -14.06
CA VAL A 215 6.34 -12.94 -14.31
C VAL A 215 6.10 -14.32 -13.69
N ASP A 216 5.69 -14.34 -12.43
CA ASP A 216 5.36 -15.57 -11.71
C ASP A 216 4.27 -16.36 -12.47
N TYR A 217 3.20 -15.72 -12.92
CA TYR A 217 2.17 -16.35 -13.76
C TYR A 217 2.74 -16.91 -15.07
N GLN A 218 3.48 -16.09 -15.83
CA GLN A 218 4.04 -16.46 -17.14
C GLN A 218 4.96 -17.68 -17.09
N HIS A 219 5.74 -17.83 -16.03
CA HIS A 219 6.72 -18.91 -15.87
C HIS A 219 6.18 -20.12 -15.09
N SER A 220 4.91 -20.11 -14.70
CA SER A 220 4.39 -21.16 -13.83
C SER A 220 3.78 -22.35 -14.56
N PRO A 221 3.82 -23.53 -13.91
CA PRO A 221 2.99 -24.67 -14.31
C PRO A 221 1.50 -24.33 -14.34
N ALA A 222 1.06 -23.34 -13.57
CA ALA A 222 -0.33 -22.95 -13.46
C ALA A 222 -0.91 -22.35 -14.73
N ARG A 223 -0.11 -21.67 -15.55
CA ARG A 223 -0.58 -21.21 -16.86
C ARG A 223 -1.00 -22.40 -17.72
N ARG A 224 -0.16 -23.45 -17.75
CA ARG A 224 -0.47 -24.73 -18.44
C ARG A 224 -1.65 -25.46 -17.77
N GLY A 225 -1.72 -25.43 -16.44
CA GLY A 225 -2.83 -25.99 -15.68
C GLY A 225 -4.15 -25.29 -15.98
N MET A 226 -4.15 -23.97 -16.09
CA MET A 226 -5.31 -23.14 -16.40
C MET A 226 -5.81 -23.37 -17.82
N GLU A 227 -4.91 -23.50 -18.80
CA GLU A 227 -5.26 -23.92 -20.17
C GLU A 227 -5.82 -25.36 -20.21
N SER A 228 -5.42 -26.24 -19.29
CA SER A 228 -5.99 -27.58 -19.16
C SER A 228 -7.37 -27.55 -18.49
N MET A 229 -7.54 -26.76 -17.42
CA MET A 229 -8.81 -26.64 -16.71
C MET A 229 -9.89 -25.98 -17.57
N MET A 230 -9.55 -24.94 -18.32
CA MET A 230 -10.49 -24.33 -19.27
C MET A 230 -10.94 -25.33 -20.35
N ARG A 231 -10.04 -26.21 -20.82
CA ARG A 231 -10.42 -27.29 -21.74
C ARG A 231 -11.39 -28.31 -21.13
N MET A 232 -11.27 -28.61 -19.84
CA MET A 232 -12.21 -29.50 -19.13
C MET A 232 -13.59 -28.85 -18.96
N VAL A 233 -13.64 -27.52 -18.77
CA VAL A 233 -14.90 -26.77 -18.79
C VAL A 233 -15.52 -26.81 -20.17
N ASP A 234 -14.73 -26.51 -21.21
CA ASP A 234 -15.21 -26.50 -22.61
C ASP A 234 -15.68 -27.89 -23.06
N SER A 235 -15.08 -28.98 -22.57
CA SER A 235 -15.52 -30.35 -22.84
C SER A 235 -16.70 -30.82 -21.98
N GLY A 236 -17.11 -30.04 -20.98
CA GLY A 236 -18.18 -30.38 -20.04
C GLY A 236 -17.79 -31.44 -19.00
N GLU A 237 -16.50 -31.78 -18.87
CA GLU A 237 -15.98 -32.73 -17.88
C GLU A 237 -16.01 -32.17 -16.46
N THR A 238 -15.98 -30.84 -16.30
CA THR A 238 -16.01 -30.18 -15.00
C THR A 238 -16.92 -28.95 -15.07
N PRO A 239 -17.84 -28.75 -14.11
CA PRO A 239 -18.66 -27.55 -14.08
C PRO A 239 -17.79 -26.30 -13.86
N TYR A 240 -18.21 -25.19 -14.45
CA TYR A 240 -17.48 -23.92 -14.40
C TYR A 240 -17.22 -23.45 -12.96
N ASP A 241 -18.18 -23.64 -12.05
CA ASP A 241 -18.10 -23.19 -10.66
C ASP A 241 -16.97 -23.90 -9.89
N GLU A 242 -16.79 -25.22 -10.10
CA GLU A 242 -15.68 -25.97 -9.48
C GLU A 242 -14.32 -25.49 -9.98
N VAL A 243 -14.21 -25.17 -11.28
CA VAL A 243 -12.98 -24.60 -11.84
C VAL A 243 -12.75 -23.17 -11.34
N ALA A 244 -13.81 -22.38 -11.19
CA ALA A 244 -13.73 -21.03 -10.66
C ALA A 244 -13.24 -21.01 -9.20
N ASP A 245 -13.74 -21.91 -8.35
CA ASP A 245 -13.30 -22.05 -6.95
C ASP A 245 -11.84 -22.50 -6.87
N LEU A 246 -11.45 -23.51 -7.65
CA LEU A 246 -10.07 -23.97 -7.70
C LEU A 246 -9.13 -22.87 -8.19
N MET A 247 -9.57 -22.08 -9.17
CA MET A 247 -8.86 -20.92 -9.69
C MET A 247 -8.75 -19.80 -8.66
N TRP A 248 -9.80 -19.52 -7.90
CA TRP A 248 -9.79 -18.53 -6.83
C TRP A 248 -8.80 -18.91 -5.73
N GLU A 249 -8.84 -20.15 -5.24
CA GLU A 249 -7.89 -20.63 -4.25
C GLU A 249 -6.45 -20.56 -4.76
N PHE A 250 -6.24 -21.01 -6.00
CA PHE A 250 -4.94 -21.06 -6.62
C PHE A 250 -4.36 -19.65 -6.77
N THR A 251 -5.14 -18.72 -7.34
CA THR A 251 -4.73 -17.34 -7.55
C THR A 251 -4.51 -16.61 -6.22
N THR A 252 -5.34 -16.85 -5.21
CA THR A 252 -5.21 -16.26 -3.87
C THR A 252 -3.94 -16.73 -3.15
N LYS A 253 -3.73 -18.05 -3.04
CA LYS A 253 -2.51 -18.64 -2.43
C LYS A 253 -1.25 -18.15 -3.14
N ARG A 254 -1.30 -18.07 -4.47
CA ARG A 254 -0.20 -17.57 -5.29
C ARG A 254 0.06 -16.08 -5.10
N ASN A 255 -0.99 -15.26 -5.12
CA ASN A 255 -0.89 -13.82 -4.86
C ASN A 255 -0.19 -13.58 -3.51
N PHE A 256 -0.54 -14.37 -2.49
CA PHE A 256 0.13 -14.28 -1.19
C PHE A 256 1.61 -14.66 -1.23
N ARG A 257 2.01 -15.63 -2.05
CA ARG A 257 3.42 -16.00 -2.23
C ARG A 257 4.20 -14.89 -2.93
N VAL A 258 3.62 -14.28 -3.96
CA VAL A 258 4.26 -13.17 -4.70
C VAL A 258 4.42 -11.95 -3.80
N LEU A 259 3.38 -11.57 -3.04
CA LEU A 259 3.45 -10.48 -2.08
C LEU A 259 4.54 -10.70 -1.03
N ASP A 260 4.65 -11.92 -0.51
CA ASP A 260 5.68 -12.31 0.45
C ASP A 260 7.10 -12.24 -0.16
N LEU A 261 7.27 -12.73 -1.40
CA LEU A 261 8.55 -12.65 -2.10
C LEU A 261 8.97 -11.20 -2.34
N VAL A 262 8.07 -10.37 -2.87
CA VAL A 262 8.33 -8.94 -3.11
C VAL A 262 8.72 -8.23 -1.82
N ARG A 263 7.99 -8.49 -0.74
CA ARG A 263 8.27 -7.92 0.57
C ARG A 263 9.64 -8.36 1.09
N ARG A 264 9.97 -9.65 1.01
CA ARG A 264 11.28 -10.18 1.44
C ARG A 264 12.41 -9.58 0.62
N GLU A 265 12.26 -9.48 -0.70
CA GLU A 265 13.26 -8.82 -1.54
C GLU A 265 13.45 -7.36 -1.17
N ARG A 266 12.36 -6.64 -0.84
CA ARG A 266 12.45 -5.28 -0.32
C ARG A 266 13.23 -5.25 1.00
N LEU A 267 12.90 -6.12 1.97
CA LEU A 267 13.60 -6.18 3.26
C LEU A 267 15.08 -6.58 3.10
N ALA A 268 15.39 -7.47 2.16
CA ALA A 268 16.76 -7.91 1.85
C ALA A 268 17.62 -6.79 1.26
N ARG A 269 17.07 -5.89 0.42
CA ARG A 269 17.78 -4.69 -0.07
C ARG A 269 18.25 -3.75 1.05
N TYR A 270 17.72 -3.95 2.24
CA TYR A 270 17.87 -3.09 3.40
C TYR A 270 18.66 -3.75 4.54
N GLU A 271 19.41 -4.82 4.23
CA GLU A 271 20.32 -5.55 5.14
C GLU A 271 19.64 -6.04 6.43
N HIS A 272 18.47 -6.68 6.29
CA HIS A 272 17.83 -7.31 7.43
C HIS A 272 18.48 -8.67 7.76
N ASN A 273 18.90 -8.85 9.01
CA ASN A 273 19.32 -10.14 9.56
C ASN A 273 18.10 -11.04 9.84
N ASP A 274 18.22 -12.34 9.56
CA ASP A 274 17.21 -13.43 9.62
C ASP A 274 16.40 -13.61 10.94
N ARG A 275 16.53 -12.74 11.94
CA ARG A 275 16.04 -13.01 13.31
C ARG A 275 14.54 -12.76 13.57
N ASP A 276 13.78 -12.11 12.68
CA ASP A 276 12.37 -11.70 12.94
C ASP A 276 11.32 -12.33 11.99
N LEU A 277 11.51 -13.58 11.58
CA LEU A 277 10.57 -14.30 10.69
C LEU A 277 9.12 -14.40 11.24
N ARG A 278 8.94 -14.46 12.56
CA ARG A 278 7.62 -14.62 13.19
C ARG A 278 6.77 -13.36 13.06
N ASP A 279 7.41 -12.22 13.23
CA ASP A 279 6.78 -10.92 13.20
C ASP A 279 6.41 -10.47 11.78
N ASP A 280 7.19 -10.92 10.80
CA ASP A 280 6.85 -10.79 9.40
C ASP A 280 5.55 -11.53 9.03
N ALA A 281 5.29 -12.69 9.62
CA ALA A 281 4.06 -13.45 9.36
C ALA A 281 2.79 -12.74 9.89
N LEU A 282 2.85 -12.16 11.09
CA LEU A 282 1.75 -11.37 11.66
C LEU A 282 1.46 -10.14 10.81
N LYS A 283 2.51 -9.42 10.43
CA LYS A 283 2.35 -8.20 9.64
C LYS A 283 1.89 -8.47 8.21
N ARG A 284 2.21 -9.65 7.66
CA ARG A 284 1.61 -10.12 6.40
C ARG A 284 0.10 -10.26 6.52
N GLN A 285 -0.40 -10.89 7.58
CA GLN A 285 -1.85 -11.01 7.81
C GLN A 285 -2.52 -9.63 7.93
N VAL A 286 -1.84 -8.67 8.56
CA VAL A 286 -2.31 -7.29 8.68
C VAL A 286 -2.48 -6.63 7.30
N VAL A 287 -1.49 -6.70 6.41
CA VAL A 287 -1.59 -6.13 5.05
C VAL A 287 -2.67 -6.84 4.23
N VAL A 288 -2.71 -8.17 4.30
CA VAL A 288 -3.71 -8.99 3.59
C VAL A 288 -5.13 -8.62 4.00
N LYS A 289 -5.43 -8.67 5.29
CA LYS A 289 -6.77 -8.33 5.78
C LYS A 289 -7.11 -6.85 5.51
N ALA A 290 -6.12 -5.95 5.46
CA ALA A 290 -6.38 -4.56 5.06
C ALA A 290 -6.71 -4.42 3.57
N ARG A 291 -6.08 -5.22 2.70
CA ARG A 291 -6.46 -5.34 1.28
C ARG A 291 -7.86 -5.90 1.12
N GLU A 292 -8.21 -6.96 1.86
CA GLU A 292 -9.54 -7.56 1.84
C GLU A 292 -10.62 -6.57 2.33
N ASP A 293 -10.39 -5.90 3.46
CA ASP A 293 -11.30 -4.86 3.97
C ASP A 293 -11.56 -3.76 2.92
N LEU A 294 -10.52 -3.36 2.17
CA LEU A 294 -10.60 -2.28 1.18
C LEU A 294 -11.04 -2.75 -0.21
N GLU A 295 -10.96 -4.04 -0.51
CA GLU A 295 -11.49 -4.63 -1.74
C GLU A 295 -13.01 -4.48 -1.81
N TRP A 296 -13.67 -4.56 -0.66
CA TRP A 296 -15.11 -4.40 -0.51
C TRP A 296 -15.53 -3.00 -0.07
N ALA A 297 -14.58 -2.07 0.09
CA ALA A 297 -14.91 -0.69 0.43
C ALA A 297 -15.56 0.03 -0.75
N ASP A 298 -16.68 0.69 -0.47
CA ASP A 298 -17.39 1.52 -1.43
C ASP A 298 -16.68 2.86 -1.61
N PHE A 299 -16.03 3.01 -2.76
CA PHE A 299 -15.55 4.29 -3.26
C PHE A 299 -16.54 4.77 -4.32
N ALA A 300 -17.44 5.69 -3.94
CA ALA A 300 -18.54 6.16 -4.80
C ALA A 300 -18.08 6.73 -6.15
N ASP A 301 -16.82 7.15 -6.24
CA ASP A 301 -16.18 7.71 -7.43
C ASP A 301 -15.28 6.72 -8.19
N GLU A 302 -15.08 5.49 -7.69
CA GLU A 302 -14.21 4.49 -8.31
C GLU A 302 -14.97 3.69 -9.37
N PHE A 303 -14.70 3.99 -10.64
CA PHE A 303 -15.24 3.23 -11.76
C PHE A 303 -14.43 1.95 -11.98
N THR A 304 -15.02 0.79 -11.77
CA THR A 304 -14.34 -0.50 -11.98
C THR A 304 -14.45 -0.94 -13.44
N TYR A 305 -13.52 -0.52 -14.31
CA TYR A 305 -13.49 -1.01 -15.70
C TYR A 305 -12.84 -2.40 -15.81
N ARG A 306 -13.62 -3.48 -15.92
CA ARG A 306 -13.09 -4.84 -16.12
C ARG A 306 -12.74 -5.10 -17.61
N GLY A 307 -11.69 -4.45 -18.10
CA GLY A 307 -11.15 -4.67 -19.45
C GLY A 307 -9.86 -5.53 -19.48
N PRO A 308 -9.53 -6.19 -20.61
CA PRO A 308 -8.38 -7.09 -20.75
C PRO A 308 -6.99 -6.40 -20.81
N GLU A 309 -6.90 -5.08 -20.59
CA GLU A 309 -5.72 -4.28 -20.93
C GLU A 309 -4.61 -4.24 -19.87
N GLU A 310 -4.72 -4.96 -18.75
CA GLU A 310 -3.72 -4.90 -17.67
C GLU A 310 -2.30 -5.41 -18.08
N CYS A 311 -2.19 -6.11 -19.22
CA CYS A 311 -1.00 -6.89 -19.59
C CYS A 311 0.11 -6.19 -20.38
N LYS A 312 0.00 -4.91 -20.78
CA LYS A 312 1.02 -4.25 -21.63
C LYS A 312 1.59 -2.98 -20.96
N GLY A 313 2.87 -3.00 -20.56
CA GLY A 313 3.57 -1.83 -20.00
C GLY A 313 4.96 -2.14 -19.45
N ASN A 314 5.85 -1.14 -19.42
CA ASN A 314 7.14 -1.16 -18.71
C ASN A 314 6.93 -0.73 -17.25
N PHE A 315 7.73 -1.26 -16.31
CA PHE A 315 7.55 -1.07 -14.85
C PHE A 315 8.73 -0.31 -14.21
N TYR A 316 8.43 0.54 -13.21
CA TYR A 316 9.40 1.39 -12.51
C TYR A 316 9.18 1.40 -10.99
N ASP A 317 10.26 1.56 -10.21
CA ASP A 317 10.30 1.33 -8.75
C ASP A 317 9.94 2.52 -7.85
N GLY A 318 9.34 3.58 -8.41
CA GLY A 318 9.09 4.81 -7.65
C GLY A 318 10.28 5.77 -7.56
N MET A 319 11.51 5.29 -7.77
CA MET A 319 12.74 6.10 -7.76
C MET A 319 13.27 6.38 -9.18
N GLY A 320 12.50 6.00 -10.21
CA GLY A 320 12.84 6.21 -11.61
C GLY A 320 13.65 5.08 -12.23
N MET A 321 14.07 4.08 -11.44
CA MET A 321 14.80 2.92 -11.94
C MET A 321 13.86 1.97 -12.66
N LYS A 322 14.26 1.56 -13.86
CA LYS A 322 13.55 0.51 -14.60
C LYS A 322 13.76 -0.79 -13.83
N PHE A 323 12.68 -1.49 -13.50
CA PHE A 323 12.80 -2.83 -12.96
C PHE A 323 13.42 -3.73 -14.04
N GLN A 324 14.71 -4.03 -13.88
CA GLN A 324 15.33 -5.13 -14.60
C GLN A 324 14.88 -6.40 -13.90
N GLY A 325 13.77 -6.95 -14.39
CA GLY A 325 13.34 -8.27 -13.97
C GLY A 325 14.46 -9.28 -14.15
N LYS A 326 14.74 -10.07 -13.12
CA LYS A 326 15.61 -11.26 -13.20
C LYS A 326 14.94 -12.30 -14.10
N SER A 327 15.06 -12.11 -15.40
CA SER A 327 15.03 -13.22 -16.34
C SER A 327 16.37 -13.94 -16.17
N GLU A 328 16.35 -15.27 -16.04
CA GLU A 328 17.53 -16.15 -16.01
C GLU A 328 18.39 -16.10 -17.29
N MET A 329 18.35 -15.00 -18.05
CA MET A 329 19.06 -14.79 -19.30
C MET A 329 20.13 -13.70 -19.26
N ASN A 330 20.39 -13.02 -18.13
CA ASN A 330 21.53 -12.10 -18.04
C ASN A 330 22.38 -12.41 -16.80
N GLY A 331 23.60 -12.89 -17.03
CA GLY A 331 24.65 -12.99 -16.01
C GLY A 331 25.01 -11.62 -15.39
N PRO A 332 25.95 -11.58 -14.43
CA PRO A 332 26.26 -10.36 -13.68
C PRO A 332 26.90 -9.31 -14.61
N GLY A 333 26.06 -8.46 -15.17
CA GLY A 333 26.44 -7.33 -16.02
C GLY A 333 26.26 -6.03 -15.26
N GLU A 334 27.29 -5.19 -15.33
CA GLU A 334 27.50 -3.95 -14.59
C GLU A 334 26.31 -2.98 -14.67
N TYR A 335 26.04 -2.30 -13.55
CA TYR A 335 25.08 -1.21 -13.46
C TYR A 335 25.49 -0.06 -14.38
N LEU A 336 24.76 0.17 -15.47
CA LEU A 336 24.87 1.42 -16.23
C LEU A 336 23.87 2.43 -15.70
N HIS A 337 24.40 3.48 -15.07
CA HIS A 337 23.66 4.69 -14.74
C HIS A 337 23.26 5.38 -16.05
N VAL A 338 21.96 5.48 -16.32
CA VAL A 338 21.46 6.30 -17.43
C VAL A 338 21.14 7.69 -16.86
N PRO A 339 21.71 8.78 -17.43
CA PRO A 339 21.49 10.15 -16.96
C PRO A 339 20.04 10.63 -17.13
#